data_AF-A0A9N9AX92-F1
#
_entry.id   AF-A0A9N9AX92-F1
#
_cell.length_a   1.000
_cell.length_b   1.000
_cell.length_c   1.000
_cell.angle_alpha   90.00
_cell.angle_beta   90.00
_cell.angle_gamma   90.00
#
_symmetry.space_group_name_H-M   'P 1'
#
loop_
_entity.id
_entity.type
_entity.pdbx_description
1 polymer ?
#
loop_
_entity_poly.entity_id
_entity_poly.type
_entity_poly.pdbx_seq_one_letter_code
_entity_poly.pdbx_strand_id
1 'polypeptide(L)'
;MDEYNKILNTQRAARPVSPHLTIYQPQITWFMSGFHRITGGALAAALYGSAIAYAIQGPLGLGLNSDAFVAEIATLPASLKFAGKFALAFPFTFHAFN
;
A
#
# COMPACT_ATOMS: atom_id res chain seq x y z
N MET A 1 -17.12 -36.75 -23.46
CA MET A 1 -16.49 -35.41 -23.57
C MET A 1 -15.90 -34.95 -22.23
N ASP A 2 -16.57 -35.21 -21.11
CA ASP A 2 -16.10 -34.76 -19.78
C ASP A 2 -14.79 -35.40 -19.32
N GLU A 3 -14.60 -36.69 -19.57
CA GLU A 3 -13.36 -37.41 -19.24
C GLU A 3 -12.14 -36.90 -20.03
N TYR A 4 -12.33 -36.65 -21.33
CA TYR A 4 -11.32 -36.05 -22.20
C TYR A 4 -10.88 -34.67 -21.69
N ASN A 5 -11.86 -33.81 -21.35
CA ASN A 5 -11.58 -32.49 -20.77
C ASN A 5 -10.87 -32.60 -19.42
N LYS A 6 -11.21 -33.60 -18.60
CA LYS A 6 -10.54 -33.86 -17.32
C LYS A 6 -9.06 -34.20 -17.52
N ILE A 7 -8.73 -35.08 -18.47
CA ILE A 7 -7.34 -35.44 -18.78
C ILE A 7 -6.54 -34.22 -19.27
N LEU A 8 -7.11 -33.43 -20.18
CA LEU A 8 -6.44 -32.23 -20.69
C LEU A 8 -6.19 -31.18 -19.60
N ASN A 9 -7.15 -31.00 -18.69
CA ASN A 9 -6.99 -30.05 -17.58
C ASN A 9 -5.93 -30.53 -16.58
N THR A 10 -5.89 -31.82 -16.27
CA THR A 10 -4.81 -32.41 -15.45
C THR A 10 -3.44 -32.19 -16.09
N GLN A 11 -3.32 -32.39 -17.40
CA GLN A 11 -2.07 -32.14 -18.13
C GLN A 11 -1.68 -30.65 -18.18
N ARG A 12 -2.66 -29.73 -18.31
CA ARG A 12 -2.41 -28.28 -18.31
C ARG A 12 -1.95 -27.78 -16.94
N ALA A 13 -2.53 -28.30 -15.86
CA ALA A 13 -2.15 -27.95 -14.49
C ALA A 13 -0.73 -28.41 -14.13
N ALA A 14 -0.23 -29.48 -14.76
CA ALA A 14 1.12 -29.98 -14.55
C ALA A 14 2.22 -29.19 -15.30
N ARG A 15 1.86 -28.23 -16.17
CA ARG A 15 2.84 -27.42 -16.90
C ARG A 15 3.42 -26.37 -15.96
N PRO A 16 4.76 -26.33 -15.76
CA PRO A 16 5.37 -25.31 -14.92
C PRO A 16 5.24 -23.94 -15.60
N VAL A 17 5.09 -22.89 -14.78
CA VAL A 17 5.20 -21.50 -15.22
C VAL A 17 6.69 -21.17 -15.29
N SER A 18 7.15 -20.59 -16.40
CA SER A 18 8.54 -20.16 -16.51
C SER A 18 8.86 -19.09 -15.46
N PRO A 19 10.07 -19.09 -14.88
CA PRO A 19 10.46 -18.03 -13.95
C PRO A 19 10.31 -16.65 -14.60
N HIS A 20 9.87 -15.66 -13.82
CA HIS A 20 9.62 -14.30 -14.30
C HIS A 20 10.38 -13.28 -13.43
N LEU A 21 9.75 -12.77 -12.38
CA LEU A 21 10.31 -11.72 -11.52
C LEU A 21 11.65 -12.11 -10.87
N THR A 22 11.90 -13.41 -10.74
CA THR A 22 13.14 -13.96 -10.16
C THR A 22 14.32 -13.98 -11.11
N ILE A 23 14.10 -13.89 -12.43
CA ILE A 23 15.17 -13.94 -13.44
C ILE A 23 15.26 -12.70 -14.33
N TYR A 24 14.22 -11.87 -14.36
CA TYR A 24 14.26 -10.62 -15.12
C TYR A 24 15.33 -9.67 -14.58
N GLN A 25 16.08 -9.04 -15.48
CA GLN A 25 17.03 -8.01 -15.09
C GLN A 25 16.28 -6.85 -14.40
N PRO A 26 16.74 -6.44 -13.20
CA PRO A 26 16.22 -5.25 -12.54
C PRO A 26 16.40 -3.99 -13.42
N GLN A 27 15.31 -3.28 -13.73
CA GLN A 27 15.30 -2.04 -14.52
C GLN A 27 14.48 -0.98 -13.80
N ILE A 28 14.89 0.29 -13.92
CA ILE A 28 14.24 1.42 -13.25
C ILE A 28 12.75 1.53 -13.64
N THR A 29 12.39 1.21 -14.88
CA THR A 29 11.02 1.34 -15.40
C THR A 29 10.00 0.50 -14.63
N TRP A 30 10.28 -0.79 -14.42
CA TRP A 30 9.35 -1.67 -13.71
C TRP A 30 9.41 -1.48 -12.19
N PHE A 31 10.54 -1.05 -11.63
CA PHE A 31 10.59 -0.61 -10.24
C PHE A 31 9.74 0.64 -10.00
N MET A 32 9.86 1.67 -10.84
CA MET A 32 9.04 2.88 -10.73
C MET A 32 7.56 2.54 -10.90
N SER A 33 7.21 1.68 -11.86
CA SER A 33 5.83 1.19 -12.02
C SER A 33 5.32 0.43 -10.79
N GLY A 34 6.14 -0.42 -10.18
CA GLY A 34 5.81 -1.10 -8.92
C GLY A 34 5.66 -0.11 -7.76
N PHE A 35 6.60 0.83 -7.66
CA PHE A 35 6.61 1.85 -6.61
C PHE A 35 5.40 2.78 -6.70
N HIS A 36 4.98 3.18 -7.90
CA HIS A 36 3.77 3.99 -8.12
C HIS A 36 2.51 3.28 -7.63
N ARG A 37 2.40 1.96 -7.85
CA ARG A 37 1.28 1.17 -7.31
C ARG A 37 1.32 1.10 -5.79
N ILE A 38 2.50 0.90 -5.20
CA ILE A 38 2.68 0.81 -3.75
C ILE A 38 2.35 2.15 -3.09
N THR A 39 2.88 3.27 -3.58
CA THR A 39 2.60 4.60 -3.02
C THR A 39 1.13 4.96 -3.16
N GLY A 40 0.51 4.67 -4.31
CA GLY A 40 -0.93 4.87 -4.51
C GLY A 40 -1.78 4.05 -3.53
N GLY A 41 -1.47 2.77 -3.35
CA GLY A 41 -2.14 1.90 -2.39
C GLY A 41 -1.95 2.36 -0.94
N ALA A 42 -0.75 2.79 -0.56
CA ALA A 42 -0.45 3.32 0.77
C ALA A 42 -1.21 4.63 1.05
N LEU A 43 -1.27 5.55 0.09
CA LEU A 43 -2.03 6.79 0.20
C LEU A 43 -3.54 6.52 0.34
N ALA A 44 -4.08 5.59 -0.46
CA ALA A 44 -5.47 5.18 -0.36
C ALA A 44 -5.77 4.57 1.02
N ALA A 45 -4.92 3.65 1.50
CA ALA A 45 -5.08 3.04 2.82
C ALA A 45 -5.03 4.08 3.94
N ALA A 46 -4.12 5.05 3.89
CA ALA A 46 -4.03 6.12 4.87
C ALA A 46 -5.27 7.03 4.85
N LEU A 47 -5.74 7.41 3.66
CA LEU A 47 -6.94 8.25 3.51
C LEU A 47 -8.19 7.54 4.01
N TYR A 48 -8.48 6.33 3.51
CA TYR A 48 -9.66 5.60 3.91
C TYR A 48 -9.59 5.15 5.38
N GLY A 49 -8.42 4.71 5.85
CA GLY A 49 -8.22 4.34 7.24
C GLY A 49 -8.48 5.49 8.19
N SER A 50 -7.95 6.68 7.91
CA SER A 50 -8.19 7.88 8.73
C SER A 50 -9.63 8.36 8.65
N ALA A 51 -10.27 8.34 7.48
CA ALA A 51 -11.67 8.71 7.32
C ALA A 51 -12.60 7.77 8.10
N ILE A 52 -12.37 6.46 8.00
CA ILE A 52 -13.16 5.45 8.75
C ILE A 52 -12.91 5.62 10.24
N ALA A 53 -11.65 5.74 10.69
CA ALA A 53 -11.31 5.92 12.09
C ALA A 53 -12.00 7.16 12.67
N TYR A 54 -11.99 8.28 11.94
CA TYR A 54 -12.67 9.50 12.35
C TYR A 54 -14.20 9.34 12.43
N ALA A 55 -14.80 8.61 11.49
CA ALA A 55 -16.25 8.37 11.49
C ALA A 55 -16.71 7.49 12.67
N ILE A 56 -15.92 6.48 13.05
CA ILE A 56 -16.29 5.52 14.11
C ILE A 56 -15.85 5.96 15.51
N GLN A 57 -14.98 6.98 15.63
CA GLN A 57 -14.37 7.33 16.93
C GLN A 57 -15.37 7.79 17.99
N GLY A 58 -16.45 8.47 17.59
CA GLY A 58 -17.52 8.90 18.51
C GLY A 58 -18.34 7.72 19.04
N PRO A 59 -19.00 6.93 18.16
CA PRO A 59 -19.80 5.77 18.57
C PRO A 59 -19.03 4.72 19.38
N LEU A 60 -17.74 4.56 19.11
CA LEU A 60 -16.88 3.59 19.79
C LEU A 60 -16.08 4.17 20.96
N GLY A 61 -16.20 5.47 21.25
CA GLY A 61 -15.51 6.12 22.35
C GLY A 61 -13.97 6.06 22.25
N LEU A 62 -13.41 6.07 21.04
CA LEU A 62 -11.97 5.83 20.81
C LEU A 62 -11.08 7.04 21.17
N GLY A 63 -11.67 8.21 21.41
CA GLY A 63 -10.92 9.41 21.80
C GLY A 63 -9.95 9.95 20.74
N LEU A 64 -10.14 9.59 19.46
CA LEU A 64 -9.34 10.04 18.32
C LEU A 64 -9.72 11.47 17.88
N ASN A 65 -9.69 12.39 18.83
CA ASN A 65 -10.02 13.80 18.60
C ASN A 65 -8.83 14.52 17.97
N SER A 66 -9.09 15.36 16.97
CA SER A 66 -8.04 16.11 16.25
C SER A 66 -7.17 16.95 17.18
N ASP A 67 -7.75 17.58 18.20
CA ASP A 67 -7.02 18.45 19.13
C ASP A 67 -6.04 17.66 20.01
N ALA A 68 -6.48 16.50 20.52
CA ALA A 68 -5.62 15.61 21.31
C ALA A 68 -4.46 15.06 20.48
N PHE A 69 -4.72 14.71 19.21
CA PHE A 69 -3.70 14.24 18.29
C PHE A 69 -2.65 15.31 17.96
N VAL A 70 -3.10 16.55 17.71
CA VAL A 70 -2.19 17.68 17.46
C VAL A 70 -1.36 18.01 18.70
N ALA A 71 -1.97 17.99 19.90
CA ALA A 71 -1.26 18.22 21.15
C ALA A 71 -0.16 17.17 21.38
N GLU A 72 -0.45 15.89 21.13
CA GLU A 72 0.53 14.82 21.26
C GLU A 72 1.67 14.97 20.25
N ILE A 73 1.36 15.22 18.96
CA ILE A 73 2.39 15.46 17.95
C ILE A 73 3.24 16.68 18.30
N ALA A 74 2.67 17.71 18.94
CA ALA A 74 3.39 18.91 19.34
C ALA A 74 4.49 18.62 20.38
N THR A 75 4.36 17.58 21.20
CA THR A 75 5.39 17.20 22.19
C THR A 75 6.58 16.47 21.56
N LEU A 76 6.41 15.90 20.35
CA LEU A 76 7.44 15.08 19.72
C LEU A 76 8.72 15.89 19.36
N PRO A 77 9.90 15.26 19.37
CA PRO A 77 11.14 15.89 18.90
C PRO A 77 11.04 16.38 17.45
N ALA A 78 11.80 17.44 17.13
CA ALA A 78 11.81 18.02 15.79
C ALA A 78 12.19 17.00 14.70
N SER A 79 13.12 16.08 14.99
CA SER A 79 13.54 15.01 14.08
C SER A 79 12.39 14.07 13.72
N LEU A 80 11.56 13.68 14.69
CA LEU A 80 10.44 12.79 14.47
C LEU A 80 9.31 13.48 13.69
N LYS A 81 9.04 14.76 13.98
CA LYS A 81 8.11 15.58 13.18
C LYS A 81 8.56 15.71 11.73
N PHE A 82 9.86 15.93 11.52
CA PHE A 82 10.44 16.00 10.17
C PHE A 82 10.31 14.66 9.44
N ALA A 83 10.71 13.55 10.09
CA ALA A 83 10.61 12.22 9.52
C ALA A 83 9.16 11.85 9.16
N GLY A 84 8.19 12.15 10.04
CA GLY A 84 6.77 11.93 9.79
C GLY A 84 6.25 12.74 8.60
N LYS A 85 6.60 14.03 8.52
CA LYS A 85 6.25 14.88 7.37
C LYS A 85 6.85 14.33 6.07
N PHE A 86 8.12 13.93 6.09
CA PHE A 86 8.79 13.35 4.93
C PHE A 86 8.12 12.03 4.50
N ALA A 87 7.83 11.14 5.44
CA ALA A 87 7.20 9.85 5.18
C ALA A 87 5.80 9.98 4.55
N LEU A 88 5.06 11.05 4.85
CA LEU A 88 3.77 11.35 4.23
C LEU A 88 3.92 12.09 2.89
N ALA A 89 4.79 13.10 2.83
CA ALA A 89 4.97 13.94 1.65
C ALA A 89 5.61 13.18 0.49
N PHE A 90 6.65 12.37 0.75
CA PHE A 90 7.38 11.64 -0.29
C PHE A 90 6.49 10.71 -1.15
N PRO A 91 5.70 9.78 -0.59
CA PRO A 91 4.84 8.92 -1.41
C PRO A 91 3.76 9.71 -2.16
N PHE A 92 3.23 10.79 -1.57
CA PHE A 92 2.29 11.68 -2.25
C PHE A 92 2.94 12.35 -3.47
N THR A 93 4.08 13.01 -3.27
CA THR A 93 4.82 13.67 -4.34
C THR A 93 5.23 12.66 -5.43
N PHE A 94 5.82 11.53 -5.06
CA PHE A 94 6.21 10.51 -6.03
C PHE A 94 5.01 10.03 -6.87
N HIS A 95 3.90 9.65 -6.22
CA HIS A 95 2.73 9.14 -6.92
C HIS A 95 2.07 10.19 -7.83
N ALA A 96 2.11 11.46 -7.44
CA ALA A 96 1.53 12.55 -8.23
C ALA A 96 2.35 12.90 -9.48
N PHE A 97 3.67 12.67 -9.47
CA PHE A 97 4.57 13.09 -10.55
C PHE A 97 5.18 11.94 -11.38
N ASN A 98 5.06 10.68 -10.94
CA ASN A 98 5.52 9.50 -11.68
C ASN A 98 4.41 8.89 -12.53
#